data_AF-A0A6B2LTU9-F1
#
_entry.id   AF-A0A6B2LTU9-F1
#
_cell.length_a   1.000
_cell.length_b   1.000
_cell.length_c   1.000
_cell.angle_alpha   90.00
_cell.angle_beta   90.00
_cell.angle_gamma   90.00
#
_symmetry.space_group_name_H-M   'P 1'
#
loop_
_entity.id
_entity.type
_entity.pdbx_description
1 polymer ?
#
loop_
_entity_poly.entity_id
_entity_poly.type
_entity_poly.pdbx_seq_one_letter_code
_entity_poly.pdbx_strand_id
1 'polypeptide(L)'
;MLERLFSKEMDGSFEKLYCPAFNTLLSIYFPWDGGYTVTPVTYPENMALSADFIVAFIVSQKDVPVFFIDLKPPKDLRFPSKRETADSQIRR
;
A
#
# COMPACT_ATOMS: atom_id res chain seq x y z
N MET A 1 -23.01 -23.93 24.74
CA MET A 1 -21.64 -23.39 24.61
C MET A 1 -21.38 -23.26 23.12
N LEU A 2 -21.55 -22.06 22.55
CA LEU A 2 -21.39 -21.80 21.12
C LEU A 2 -19.91 -21.59 20.82
N GLU A 3 -19.22 -22.65 20.41
CA GLU A 3 -17.88 -22.50 19.86
C GLU A 3 -17.98 -21.76 18.53
N ARG A 4 -17.40 -20.56 18.50
CA ARG A 4 -17.29 -19.71 17.32
C ARG A 4 -16.61 -20.51 16.19
N LEU A 5 -17.40 -20.94 15.21
CA LEU A 5 -16.98 -21.52 13.94
C LEU A 5 -16.30 -20.47 13.03
N PHE A 6 -15.19 -19.89 13.49
CA PHE A 6 -14.36 -19.07 12.62
C PHE A 6 -13.18 -19.89 12.14
N SER A 7 -13.33 -20.46 10.95
CA SER A 7 -12.22 -21.02 10.18
C SER A 7 -11.40 -19.87 9.63
N LYS A 8 -10.10 -19.83 9.98
CA LYS A 8 -9.16 -18.87 9.39
C LYS A 8 -8.95 -19.26 7.93
N GLU A 9 -9.57 -18.54 7.00
CA GLU A 9 -9.20 -18.64 5.60
C GLU A 9 -7.80 -18.04 5.42
N MET A 10 -6.85 -18.90 5.06
CA MET A 10 -5.52 -18.46 4.63
C MET A 10 -5.64 -17.98 3.19
N ASP A 11 -6.14 -16.77 3.01
CA ASP A 11 -6.04 -16.08 1.74
C ASP A 11 -4.58 -15.66 1.53
N GLY A 12 -3.93 -16.29 0.56
CA GLY A 12 -2.54 -16.07 0.17
C GLY A 12 -2.34 -14.85 -0.72
N SER A 13 -3.32 -13.96 -0.82
CA SER A 13 -3.18 -12.70 -1.55
C SER A 13 -2.00 -11.88 -1.03
N PHE A 14 -1.23 -11.30 -1.96
CA PHE A 14 -0.03 -10.52 -1.66
C PHE A 14 -0.31 -9.35 -0.71
N GLU A 15 -1.51 -8.77 -0.80
CA GLU A 15 -1.99 -7.73 0.10
C GLU A 15 -1.90 -8.19 1.58
N LYS A 16 -2.42 -9.36 1.92
CA LYS A 16 -2.41 -9.85 3.31
C LYS A 16 -1.02 -10.23 3.83
N LEU A 17 -0.10 -10.62 2.93
CA LEU A 17 1.27 -10.98 3.28
C LEU A 17 2.17 -9.77 3.55
N TYR A 18 2.02 -8.69 2.76
CA TYR A 18 2.94 -7.56 2.81
C TYR A 18 2.35 -6.32 3.49
N CYS A 19 1.03 -6.07 3.41
CA CYS A 19 0.41 -4.90 4.03
C CYS A 19 0.66 -4.79 5.54
N PRO A 20 0.71 -5.87 6.35
CA PRO A 20 1.03 -5.74 7.78
C PRO A 20 2.41 -5.11 8.06
N ALA A 21 3.42 -5.46 7.25
CA ALA A 21 4.76 -4.88 7.39
C ALA A 21 4.78 -3.39 7.02
N PHE A 22 4.08 -3.02 5.94
CA PHE A 22 3.95 -1.63 5.53
C PHE A 22 3.12 -0.80 6.51
N ASN A 23 2.04 -1.35 7.07
CA ASN A 23 1.25 -0.71 8.11
C ASN A 23 2.11 -0.42 9.36
N THR A 24 2.95 -1.38 9.75
CA THR A 24 3.90 -1.19 10.87
C THR A 24 4.86 -0.05 10.57
N LEU A 25 5.46 -0.04 9.38
CA LEU A 25 6.37 1.03 8.97
C LEU A 25 5.67 2.40 8.95
N LEU A 26 4.48 2.49 8.35
CA LEU A 26 3.70 3.72 8.29
C LEU A 26 3.33 4.23 9.69
N SER A 27 2.97 3.35 10.62
CA SER A 27 2.65 3.75 12.00
C SER A 27 3.84 4.30 12.79
N ILE A 28 5.06 3.86 12.47
CA ILE A 28 6.29 4.33 13.12
C ILE A 28 6.68 5.72 12.61
N TYR A 29 6.61 5.93 11.30
CA TYR A 29 7.10 7.17 10.67
C TYR A 29 6.04 8.27 10.54
N PHE A 30 4.75 7.89 10.52
CA PHE A 30 3.62 8.80 10.40
C PHE A 30 2.64 8.55 11.55
N PRO A 31 3.04 8.89 12.78
CA PRO A 31 2.20 8.64 13.95
C PRO A 31 0.95 9.54 13.90
N TRP A 32 -0.12 9.04 14.51
CA TRP A 32 -1.45 9.67 14.46
C TRP A 32 -1.48 11.05 15.15
N ASP A 33 -0.60 11.30 16.10
CA ASP A 33 -0.44 12.58 16.80
C ASP A 33 0.47 13.58 16.05
N GLY A 34 1.14 13.14 14.98
CA GLY A 34 2.00 13.98 14.13
C GLY A 34 1.25 14.83 13.11
N GLY A 35 -0.10 14.79 13.12
CA GLY A 35 -0.94 15.48 12.15
C GLY A 35 -0.93 14.84 10.76
N TYR A 36 -0.52 13.57 10.67
CA TYR A 36 -0.53 12.79 9.44
C TYR A 36 -1.82 12.00 9.31
N THR A 37 -2.31 11.88 8.08
CA THR A 37 -3.40 10.98 7.71
C THR A 37 -2.86 9.96 6.72
N VAL A 38 -2.93 8.68 7.07
CA VAL A 38 -2.52 7.56 6.20
C VAL A 38 -3.76 6.93 5.60
N THR A 39 -3.93 7.02 4.29
CA THR A 39 -5.10 6.52 3.56
C THR A 39 -4.69 5.36 2.64
N PRO A 40 -5.21 4.14 2.85
CA PRO A 40 -5.06 3.08 1.87
C PRO A 40 -5.92 3.37 0.64
N VAL A 41 -5.34 3.19 -0.54
CA VAL A 41 -6.02 3.31 -1.82
C VAL A 41 -5.88 1.97 -2.53
N THR A 42 -7.00 1.26 -2.66
CA THR A 42 -7.09 0.05 -3.45
C THR A 42 -7.63 0.40 -4.83
N TYR A 43 -6.88 0.06 -5.87
CA TYR A 43 -7.36 0.18 -7.23
C TYR A 43 -7.86 -1.20 -7.67
N PRO A 44 -9.03 -1.29 -8.32
CA PRO A 44 -9.38 -2.50 -9.06
C PRO A 44 -8.25 -2.79 -10.06
N GLU A 45 -7.82 -4.05 -10.18
CA GLU A 45 -6.74 -4.48 -11.10
C GLU A 45 -6.90 -3.94 -12.54
N ASN A 46 -8.13 -3.59 -12.92
CA ASN A 46 -8.54 -3.19 -14.27
C ASN A 46 -8.57 -1.65 -14.47
N MET A 47 -8.37 -0.84 -13.43
CA MET A 47 -8.54 0.62 -13.45
C MET A 47 -7.27 1.41 -13.13
N ALA A 48 -6.14 0.73 -12.88
CA ALA A 48 -4.88 1.43 -12.65
C ALA A 48 -4.37 2.06 -13.96
N LEU A 49 -4.63 3.36 -14.16
CA LEU A 49 -4.10 4.18 -15.26
C LEU A 49 -2.55 4.29 -15.26
N SER A 50 -1.92 3.81 -14.20
CA SER A 50 -0.47 3.75 -14.01
C SER A 50 -0.10 2.32 -13.64
N ALA A 51 0.88 1.77 -14.36
CA ALA A 51 1.26 0.36 -14.36
C ALA A 51 1.17 -0.33 -12.98
N ASP A 52 0.45 -1.44 -12.91
CA ASP A 52 0.61 -2.57 -11.98
C ASP A 52 0.94 -2.24 -10.51
N PHE A 53 -0.03 -1.85 -9.69
CA PHE A 53 0.14 -1.88 -8.23
C PHE A 53 -1.15 -2.37 -7.56
N ILE A 54 -0.99 -3.14 -6.48
CA ILE A 54 -2.13 -3.81 -5.80
C ILE A 54 -2.70 -2.89 -4.71
N VAL A 55 -1.82 -2.19 -3.99
CA VAL A 55 -2.20 -1.29 -2.90
C VAL A 55 -1.32 -0.05 -2.97
N ALA A 56 -1.92 1.12 -2.86
CA ALA A 56 -1.21 2.36 -2.59
C ALA A 56 -1.54 2.86 -1.19
N PHE A 57 -0.59 3.52 -0.54
CA PHE A 57 -0.85 4.31 0.67
C PHE A 57 -0.52 5.76 0.36
N ILE A 58 -1.44 6.67 0.66
CA ILE A 58 -1.21 8.10 0.57
C ILE A 58 -1.11 8.66 1.99
N VAL A 59 -0.03 9.35 2.28
CA VAL A 59 0.17 10.07 3.53
C VAL A 59 0.02 11.55 3.27
N SER A 60 -0.90 12.18 3.99
CA SER A 60 -1.18 13.60 3.90
C SER A 60 -0.94 14.30 5.23
N GLN A 61 -0.50 15.55 5.19
CA GLN A 61 -0.43 16.44 6.34
C GLN A 61 -1.22 17.71 6.02
N LYS A 62 -2.23 18.05 6.83
CA LYS A 62 -3.17 19.15 6.56
C LYS A 62 -3.77 19.08 5.15
N ASP A 63 -4.24 17.89 4.77
CA ASP A 63 -4.83 17.58 3.46
C ASP A 63 -3.89 17.73 2.25
N VAL A 64 -2.59 17.97 2.48
CA VAL A 64 -1.57 18.00 1.42
C VAL A 64 -0.84 16.66 1.40
N PRO A 65 -0.80 15.94 0.26
CA PRO A 65 -0.04 14.70 0.16
C PRO A 65 1.46 15.00 0.29
N VAL A 66 2.11 14.32 1.23
CA VAL A 66 3.56 14.50 1.52
C VAL A 66 4.36 13.24 1.21
N PHE A 67 3.71 12.08 1.15
CA PHE A 67 4.36 10.81 0.89
C PHE A 67 3.35 9.80 0.33
N PHE A 68 3.81 8.86 -0.48
CA PHE A 68 3.00 7.76 -0.96
C PHE A 68 3.84 6.50 -1.13
N ILE A 69 3.22 5.33 -1.02
CA ILE A 69 3.83 4.02 -1.24
C ILE A 69 2.97 3.25 -2.22
N ASP A 70 3.56 2.78 -3.32
CA ASP A 70 2.91 1.85 -4.24
C ASP A 70 3.48 0.44 -4.07
N LEU A 71 2.62 -0.52 -3.72
CA LEU A 71 2.98 -1.92 -3.59
C LEU A 71 2.83 -2.65 -4.92
N LYS A 72 3.97 -3.04 -5.49
CA LYS A 72 4.05 -3.83 -6.71
C LYS A 72 3.80 -5.31 -6.43
N PRO A 73 3.11 -6.04 -7.34
CA PRO A 73 2.99 -7.48 -7.24
C PRO A 73 4.37 -8.15 -7.36
N PRO A 74 4.63 -9.30 -6.68
CA PRO A 74 5.95 -9.93 -6.72
C PRO A 74 6.47 -10.36 -8.09
N LYS A 75 5.57 -10.55 -9.08
CA LYS A 75 5.95 -10.74 -10.49
C LYS A 75 6.84 -9.60 -11.01
N ASP A 76 6.68 -8.41 -10.46
CA ASP A 76 7.41 -7.21 -10.88
C ASP A 76 8.74 -7.01 -10.15
N LEU A 77 9.00 -7.75 -9.07
CA LEU A 77 10.28 -7.71 -8.35
C LEU A 77 11.46 -8.23 -9.18
N ARG A 78 11.18 -8.93 -10.28
CA ARG A 78 12.21 -9.44 -11.21
C ARG A 78 12.73 -8.36 -12.16
N PHE A 79 12.03 -7.23 -12.28
CA PHE A 79 12.50 -6.12 -13.10
C PHE A 79 13.41 -5.22 -12.27
N PRO A 80 14.55 -4.75 -12.82
CA PRO A 80 15.37 -3.76 -12.16
C PRO A 80 14.53 -2.54 -11.78
N SER A 81 14.84 -1.96 -10.61
CA SER A 81 14.10 -0.84 -10.01
C SER A 81 13.75 0.22 -11.06
N LYS A 82 12.44 0.44 -11.28
CA LYS A 82 11.91 1.48 -12.17
C LYS A 82 11.91 2.85 -11.50
N ARG A 83 12.99 3.19 -10.79
CA ARG A 83 13.11 4.44 -10.02
C ARG A 83 12.86 5.67 -10.90
N GLU A 84 13.40 5.67 -12.12
CA GLU A 84 13.17 6.77 -13.08
C GLU A 84 11.69 6.91 -13.46
N THR A 85 10.98 5.79 -13.63
CA THR A 85 9.54 5.80 -13.91
C THR A 85 8.74 6.30 -12.71
N ALA A 86 9.09 5.86 -11.50
CA ALA A 86 8.46 6.33 -10.26
C ALA A 86 8.69 7.84 -10.07
N ASP A 87 9.93 8.31 -10.23
CA ASP A 87 10.26 9.74 -10.16
C ASP A 87 9.52 10.56 -11.22
N SER A 88 9.32 10.01 -12.42
CA SER A 88 8.54 10.64 -13.49
C SER A 88 7.05 10.71 -13.18
N GLN A 89 6.50 9.75 -12.45
CA GLN A 89 5.10 9.76 -12.00
C GLN A 89 4.85 10.81 -10.92
N ILE A 90 5.83 11.06 -10.04
CA ILE A 90 5.73 12.11 -9.01
C ILE A 90 5.70 13.51 -9.62
N ARG A 91 6.47 13.73 -10.68
CA ARG A 91 6.71 15.06 -11.26
C ARG A 91 5.67 15.47 -12.30
N ARG A 92 4.70 14.61 -12.60
CA ARG A 92 3.59 14.89 -13.52
C ARG A 92 2.35 15.30 -12.76
#